data_AF-A0A6C0D857-F1
#
_entry.id   AF-A0A6C0D857-F1
#
_cell.length_a   1.000
_cell.length_b   1.000
_cell.length_c   1.000
_cell.angle_alpha   90.00
_cell.angle_beta   90.00
_cell.angle_gamma   90.00
#
_symmetry.space_group_name_H-M   'P 1'
#
loop_
_entity.id
_entity.type
_entity.pdbx_description
1 polymer ?
#
loop_
_entity_poly.entity_id
_entity_poly.type
_entity_poly.pdbx_seq_one_letter_code
_entity_poly.pdbx_strand_id
1 'polypeptide(L)'
;MYYIRIDSEDPNKLVYYCRNCGNENVSLNVDSVTVSKIQLSKGEQKFSHIINKYTKLDPTLPRINKILCPNADCETNVHQKEREIIYIRYDDVNMKYIYLCSSCDTVWKTDEQK
;
A
#
# COMPACT_ATOMS: atom_id res chain seq x y z
N MET A 1 -8.25 12.50 19.14
CA MET A 1 -8.99 12.21 17.89
C MET A 1 -10.28 13.01 17.91
N TYR A 2 -10.55 13.78 16.85
CA TYR A 2 -11.79 14.55 16.71
C TYR A 2 -12.89 13.67 16.09
N TYR A 3 -14.10 13.82 16.59
CA TYR A 3 -15.32 13.17 16.14
C TYR A 3 -16.26 14.20 15.54
N ILE A 4 -17.21 13.76 14.72
CA ILE A 4 -18.15 14.64 14.03
C ILE A 4 -19.50 14.58 14.76
N ARG A 5 -20.09 15.74 15.01
CA ARG A 5 -21.47 15.90 15.46
C ARG A 5 -22.18 17.00 14.66
N ILE A 6 -23.49 16.92 14.59
CA ILE A 6 -24.33 18.04 14.12
C ILE A 6 -24.42 19.06 15.26
N ASP A 7 -24.37 20.35 14.93
CA ASP A 7 -24.57 21.42 15.92
C ASP A 7 -25.99 21.33 16.51
N SER A 8 -26.13 21.71 17.78
CA SER A 8 -27.42 21.61 18.49
C SER A 8 -28.36 22.76 18.15
N GLU A 9 -27.82 23.91 17.73
CA GLU A 9 -28.58 25.12 17.40
C GLU A 9 -28.88 25.22 15.90
N ASP A 10 -27.95 24.78 15.06
CA ASP A 10 -28.09 24.78 13.60
C ASP A 10 -27.87 23.39 12.99
N PRO A 11 -28.93 22.71 12.51
CA PRO A 11 -28.80 21.38 11.91
C PRO A 11 -27.98 21.37 10.61
N ASN A 12 -27.69 22.53 10.00
CA ASN A 12 -26.89 22.62 8.77
C ASN A 12 -25.38 22.76 9.04
N LYS A 13 -24.95 22.77 10.31
CA LYS A 13 -23.57 22.99 10.70
C LYS A 13 -22.94 21.70 11.27
N LEU A 14 -21.79 21.32 10.70
CA LEU A 14 -20.98 20.19 11.17
C LEU A 14 -19.87 20.67 12.12
N VAL A 15 -19.75 20.02 13.28
CA VAL A 15 -18.76 20.35 14.32
C VAL A 15 -17.83 19.17 14.55
N TYR A 16 -16.52 19.42 14.54
CA TYR A 16 -15.53 18.44 14.92
C TYR A 16 -15.13 18.65 16.39
N TYR A 17 -15.36 17.66 17.25
CA TYR A 17 -15.14 17.77 18.69
C TYR A 17 -14.20 16.66 19.22
N CYS A 18 -13.35 16.98 20.18
CA CYS A 18 -12.48 16.02 20.83
C CYS A 18 -13.22 15.32 21.98
N ARG A 19 -13.37 13.99 21.92
CA ARG A 19 -14.00 13.23 23.03
C ARG A 19 -13.22 13.27 24.34
N ASN A 20 -11.91 13.55 24.29
CA ASN A 20 -11.07 13.52 25.48
C ASN A 20 -11.08 14.84 26.28
N CYS A 21 -11.15 15.99 25.59
CA CYS A 21 -11.05 17.30 26.24
C CYS A 21 -12.19 18.28 25.91
N GLY A 22 -13.16 17.89 25.08
CA GLY A 22 -14.29 18.72 24.71
C GLY A 22 -13.98 19.87 23.75
N ASN A 23 -12.74 20.00 23.26
CA ASN A 23 -12.39 21.06 22.31
C ASN A 23 -13.17 20.90 21.00
N GLU A 24 -13.69 22.01 20.46
CA GLU A 24 -14.48 22.05 19.24
C GLU A 24 -13.78 22.88 18.17
N ASN A 25 -13.72 22.37 16.94
CA ASN A 25 -13.18 23.07 15.80
C ASN A 25 -14.33 23.45 14.86
N VAL A 26 -14.56 24.77 14.75
CA VAL A 26 -15.64 25.38 13.96
C VAL A 26 -15.12 25.91 12.61
N SER A 27 -13.80 25.87 12.38
CA SER A 27 -13.11 26.46 11.23
C SER A 27 -13.09 25.53 10.01
N LEU A 28 -14.23 24.92 9.67
CA LEU A 28 -14.35 24.06 8.51
C LEU A 28 -15.13 24.79 7.42
N ASN A 29 -14.49 24.94 6.26
CA ASN A 29 -15.10 25.57 5.11
C ASN A 29 -16.18 24.64 4.55
N VAL A 30 -17.45 24.91 4.90
CA VAL A 30 -18.61 24.04 4.65
C VAL A 30 -18.79 23.76 3.15
N ASP A 31 -18.38 24.69 2.30
CA ASP A 31 -18.56 24.62 0.84
C ASP A 31 -17.74 23.51 0.15
N SER A 32 -16.76 22.90 0.83
CA SER A 32 -15.93 21.83 0.25
C SER A 32 -15.56 20.69 1.22
N VAL A 33 -16.37 20.43 2.23
CA VAL A 33 -16.10 19.33 3.19
C VAL A 33 -16.58 17.99 2.62
N THR A 34 -15.65 17.07 2.41
CA THR A 34 -15.97 15.66 2.13
C THR A 34 -15.86 14.85 3.43
N VAL A 35 -17.00 14.40 3.97
CA VAL A 35 -17.05 13.62 5.23
C VAL A 35 -16.61 12.18 5.03
N SER A 36 -17.04 11.57 3.92
CA SER A 36 -16.69 10.21 3.55
C SER A 36 -16.54 10.12 2.03
N LYS A 37 -15.42 9.57 1.59
CA LYS A 37 -15.16 9.27 0.19
C LYS A 37 -14.84 7.78 0.08
N ILE A 38 -15.75 7.04 -0.53
CA ILE A 38 -15.52 5.63 -0.83
C ILE A 38 -14.91 5.57 -2.22
N GLN A 39 -13.63 5.23 -2.30
CA GLN A 39 -12.94 5.05 -3.58
C GLN A 39 -12.95 3.57 -3.94
N LEU A 40 -13.98 3.15 -4.70
CA LEU A 40 -14.16 1.76 -5.17
C LEU A 40 -13.33 1.44 -6.42
N SER A 41 -12.39 2.31 -6.80
CA SER A 41 -11.57 2.09 -7.98
C SER A 41 -10.79 0.79 -7.84
N LYS A 42 -11.25 -0.25 -8.56
CA LYS A 42 -10.47 -1.45 -8.95
C LYS A 42 -9.31 -1.09 -9.89
N GLY A 43 -8.80 0.14 -9.80
CA GLY A 43 -7.62 0.59 -10.53
C GLY A 43 -6.41 -0.07 -9.90
N GLU A 44 -5.52 -0.55 -10.76
CA GLU A 44 -4.30 -1.31 -10.45
C GLU A 44 -3.84 -1.15 -9.00
N GLN A 45 -3.99 -2.24 -8.22
CA GLN A 45 -3.58 -2.22 -6.82
C GLN A 45 -2.13 -1.76 -6.73
N LYS A 46 -1.92 -0.61 -6.11
CA LYS A 46 -0.58 -0.11 -5.82
C LYS A 46 0.11 -1.13 -4.91
N PHE A 47 1.26 -1.65 -5.34
CA PHE A 47 2.06 -2.67 -4.65
C PHE A 47 2.33 -2.34 -3.18
N SER A 48 2.26 -1.05 -2.81
CA SER A 48 2.45 -0.54 -1.46
C SER A 48 1.54 -1.19 -0.41
N HIS A 49 0.39 -1.76 -0.80
CA HIS A 49 -0.47 -2.49 0.13
C HIS A 49 -0.09 -3.96 0.29
N ILE A 50 0.65 -4.53 -0.67
CA ILE A 50 0.97 -5.96 -0.72
C ILE A 50 2.38 -6.22 -0.18
N ILE A 51 3.33 -5.32 -0.45
CA ILE A 51 4.74 -5.50 -0.08
C ILE A 51 5.15 -4.45 0.94
N ASN A 52 5.72 -4.93 2.04
CA ASN A 52 6.33 -4.11 3.08
C ASN A 52 7.83 -4.44 3.24
N LYS A 53 8.55 -3.63 4.02
CA LYS A 53 10.00 -3.81 4.28
C LYS A 53 10.36 -5.17 4.89
N TYR A 54 9.42 -5.81 5.59
CA TYR A 54 9.62 -7.07 6.30
C TYR A 54 9.20 -8.31 5.49
N THR A 55 8.60 -8.13 4.31
CA THR A 55 8.10 -9.23 3.48
C THR A 55 9.23 -10.21 3.11
N LYS A 56 10.46 -9.71 2.92
CA LYS A 56 11.64 -10.56 2.67
C LYS A 56 12.06 -11.46 3.84
N LEU A 57 11.64 -11.13 5.05
CA LEU A 57 11.97 -11.89 6.25
C LEU A 57 10.99 -13.04 6.50
N ASP A 58 9.90 -13.11 5.73
CA ASP A 58 8.89 -14.16 5.88
C ASP A 58 9.40 -15.48 5.25
N PRO A 59 9.60 -16.54 6.05
CA PRO A 59 10.04 -17.84 5.54
C PRO A 59 8.92 -18.64 4.87
N THR A 60 7.64 -18.25 5.04
CA THR A 60 6.49 -18.94 4.45
C THR A 60 6.26 -18.54 2.99
N LEU A 61 6.85 -17.43 2.55
CA LEU A 61 6.73 -16.98 1.18
C LEU A 61 7.62 -17.82 0.23
N PRO A 62 7.07 -18.24 -0.93
CA PRO A 62 7.83 -19.01 -1.90
C PRO A 62 9.05 -18.26 -2.46
N ARG A 63 10.19 -18.95 -2.56
CA ARG A 63 11.46 -18.39 -3.03
C ARG A 63 11.95 -19.13 -4.29
N ILE A 64 12.51 -18.39 -5.24
CA ILE A 64 13.10 -18.92 -6.48
C ILE A 64 14.45 -18.28 -6.77
N ASN A 65 15.42 -19.10 -7.16
CA ASN A 65 16.81 -18.67 -7.35
C ASN A 65 17.21 -18.63 -8.85
N LYS A 66 16.29 -19.01 -9.73
CA LYS A 66 16.52 -19.12 -11.18
C LYS A 66 16.22 -17.84 -11.95
N ILE A 67 15.51 -16.88 -11.35
CA ILE A 67 15.10 -15.63 -12.00
C ILE A 67 16.17 -14.57 -11.78
N LEU A 68 16.56 -13.86 -12.84
CA LEU A 68 17.44 -12.71 -12.77
C LEU A 68 16.70 -11.48 -12.26
N CYS A 69 17.35 -10.69 -11.41
CA CYS A 69 16.80 -9.41 -10.99
C CYS A 69 16.84 -8.44 -12.19
N PRO A 70 15.77 -7.68 -12.47
CA PRO A 70 15.77 -6.68 -13.55
C PRO A 70 16.71 -5.49 -13.27
N ASN A 71 17.12 -5.30 -12.01
CA ASN A 71 18.13 -4.32 -11.66
C ASN A 71 19.52 -4.83 -12.08
N ALA A 72 20.12 -4.22 -13.11
CA ALA A 72 21.43 -4.58 -13.62
C ALA A 72 22.53 -4.49 -12.54
N ASP A 73 22.42 -3.52 -11.63
CA ASP A 73 23.39 -3.26 -10.56
C ASP A 73 23.19 -4.16 -9.33
N CYS A 74 22.26 -5.12 -9.38
CA CYS A 74 22.02 -6.03 -8.27
C CYS A 74 23.26 -6.89 -7.99
N GLU A 75 23.64 -7.04 -6.71
CA GLU A 75 24.74 -7.91 -6.27
C GLU A 75 24.59 -9.36 -6.78
N THR A 76 23.34 -9.82 -6.93
CA THR A 76 23.02 -11.17 -7.44
C THR A 76 23.30 -11.36 -8.94
N ASN A 77 23.46 -10.24 -9.67
CA ASN A 77 23.81 -10.24 -11.09
C ASN A 77 25.32 -10.02 -11.28
N VAL A 78 25.93 -9.12 -10.49
CA VAL A 78 27.33 -8.69 -10.65
C VAL A 78 28.33 -9.56 -9.87
N HIS A 79 28.01 -9.93 -8.64
CA HIS A 79 28.95 -10.55 -7.70
C HIS A 79 28.72 -12.06 -7.47
N GLN A 80 27.93 -12.71 -8.34
CA GLN A 80 27.55 -14.14 -8.22
C GLN A 80 26.97 -14.54 -6.84
N LYS A 81 26.41 -13.59 -6.09
CA LYS A 81 25.69 -13.87 -4.84
C LYS A 81 24.49 -14.76 -5.15
N GLU A 82 24.15 -15.65 -4.22
CA GLU A 82 22.95 -16.50 -4.36
C GLU A 82 21.72 -15.63 -4.59
N ARG A 83 20.99 -15.96 -5.67
CA ARG A 83 19.79 -15.23 -6.04
C ARG A 83 18.66 -15.71 -5.19
N GLU A 84 17.90 -14.79 -4.63
CA GLU A 84 16.70 -15.10 -3.90
C GLU A 84 15.61 -14.11 -4.28
N ILE A 85 14.65 -14.62 -5.06
CA ILE A 85 13.50 -13.87 -5.51
C ILE A 85 12.26 -14.46 -4.87
N ILE A 86 11.49 -13.62 -4.18
CA ILE A 86 10.22 -13.99 -3.57
C ILE A 86 9.12 -13.68 -4.58
N TYR A 87 8.21 -14.63 -4.82
CA TYR A 87 7.05 -14.38 -5.68
C TYR A 87 5.76 -14.46 -4.89
N ILE A 88 4.90 -13.46 -5.08
CA ILE A 88 3.65 -13.29 -4.36
C ILE A 88 2.53 -13.22 -5.38
N ARG A 89 1.56 -14.12 -5.26
CA ARG A 89 0.35 -14.10 -6.08
C ARG A 89 -0.64 -13.11 -5.48
N TYR A 90 -1.12 -12.17 -6.27
CA TYR A 90 -2.08 -11.14 -5.82
C TYR A 90 -3.43 -11.20 -6.54
N ASP A 91 -3.48 -11.90 -7.68
CA ASP A 91 -4.71 -12.16 -8.42
C ASP A 91 -4.79 -13.65 -8.70
N ASP A 92 -5.68 -14.33 -7.98
CA ASP A 92 -5.89 -15.77 -8.14
C ASP A 92 -6.56 -16.11 -9.48
N VAL A 93 -7.41 -15.23 -10.00
CA VAL A 93 -8.17 -15.52 -11.23
C VAL A 93 -7.28 -15.36 -12.45
N ASN A 94 -6.54 -14.25 -12.52
CA ASN A 94 -5.68 -13.94 -13.66
C ASN A 94 -4.25 -14.48 -13.49
N MET A 95 -3.98 -15.22 -12.40
CA MET A 95 -2.67 -15.78 -12.05
C MET A 95 -1.55 -14.74 -12.11
N LYS A 96 -1.80 -13.54 -11.56
CA LYS A 96 -0.79 -12.47 -11.59
C LYS A 96 0.14 -12.56 -10.40
N TYR A 97 1.43 -12.39 -10.68
CA TYR A 97 2.50 -12.48 -9.71
C TYR A 97 3.27 -11.17 -9.60
N ILE A 98 3.75 -10.91 -8.39
CA ILE A 98 4.73 -9.86 -8.10
C ILE A 98 6.00 -10.57 -7.63
N TYR A 99 7.13 -10.14 -8.15
CA TYR A 99 8.45 -10.59 -7.74
C TYR A 99 9.11 -9.52 -6.88
N LEU A 100 9.78 -9.96 -5.81
CA LEU A 100 10.56 -9.13 -4.89
C LEU A 100 11.95 -9.73 -4.78
N CYS A 101 12.98 -8.95 -5.08
CA CYS A 101 14.37 -9.36 -4.83
C CYS A 101 14.72 -9.17 -3.35
N SER A 102 15.15 -10.23 -2.66
CA SER A 102 15.58 -10.14 -1.26
C SER A 102 16.86 -9.32 -1.05
N SER A 103 17.66 -9.12 -2.12
CA SER A 103 18.97 -8.45 -2.03
C SER A 103 18.92 -6.94 -2.23
N CYS A 104 18.19 -6.46 -3.26
CA CYS A 104 18.13 -5.04 -3.59
C CYS A 104 16.73 -4.43 -3.46
N ASP A 105 15.77 -5.17 -2.88
CA ASP A 105 14.39 -4.74 -2.64
C ASP A 105 13.61 -4.30 -3.90
N THR A 106 14.12 -4.62 -5.10
CA THR A 106 13.46 -4.34 -6.37
C THR A 106 12.20 -5.20 -6.51
N VAL A 107 11.10 -4.58 -6.94
CA VAL A 107 9.80 -5.21 -7.13
C VAL A 107 9.35 -5.05 -8.57
N TRP A 108 8.84 -6.12 -9.20
CA TRP A 108 8.33 -6.08 -10.58
C TRP A 108 7.22 -7.11 -10.83
N LYS A 109 6.42 -6.92 -11.90
CA LYS A 109 5.43 -7.90 -12.38
C LYS A 109 5.95 -8.73 -13.54
N THR A 110 5.39 -9.92 -13.75
CA THR A 110 5.55 -10.67 -15.02
C THR A 110 5.04 -9.89 -16.23
N ASP A 111 3.98 -9.10 -16.05
CA ASP A 111 3.24 -8.51 -17.17
C ASP A 111 3.89 -7.21 -17.70
N GLU A 112 4.86 -6.66 -16.97
CA GLU A 112 5.55 -5.40 -17.30
C GLU A 112 6.79 -5.61 -18.18
N GLN A 113 7.14 -6.85 -18.54
CA GLN A 113 8.28 -7.17 -19.43
C GLN A 113 7.87 -7.40 -20.91
N LYS A 114 6.71 -6.89 -21.34
CA LYS A 114 6.31 -6.91 -22.75
C LYS A 114 6.87 -5.74 -23.55
#